data_AF-A0A661L284-F1
#
_entry.id   AF-A0A661L284-F1
#
_cell.length_a   1.000
_cell.length_b   1.000
_cell.length_c   1.000
_cell.angle_alpha   90.00
_cell.angle_beta   90.00
_cell.angle_gamma   90.00
#
_symmetry.space_group_name_H-M   'P 1'
#
loop_
_entity.id
_entity.type
_entity.pdbx_description
1 polymer ?
#
loop_
_entity_poly.entity_id
_entity_poly.type
_entity_poly.pdbx_seq_one_letter_code
_entity_poly.pdbx_strand_id
1 'polypeptide(L)'
;MDDREIEQGYANFHRGLNRILRQRDVKRFKAFVATHPGQAGKLSHCLGLSDELAEIEMYKAIVVRSPLKDLHEEASQWLKQRGITPPKAGSGKHRKTRRRRTKPHG
;
A
#
# COMPACT_ATOMS: atom_id res chain seq x y z
N MET A 1 5.03 -7.38 24.64
CA MET A 1 4.88 -6.54 23.45
C MET A 1 3.61 -5.74 23.66
N ASP A 2 3.74 -4.44 23.83
CA ASP A 2 2.60 -3.55 24.09
C ASP A 2 1.90 -3.22 22.75
N ASP A 3 0.59 -3.02 22.75
CA ASP A 3 -0.20 -2.71 21.53
C ASP A 3 0.36 -1.46 20.82
N ARG A 4 0.91 -0.51 21.60
CA ARG A 4 1.56 0.71 21.10
C ARG A 4 2.84 0.44 20.32
N GLU A 5 3.63 -0.55 20.74
CA GLU A 5 4.87 -0.94 20.04
C GLU A 5 4.55 -1.61 18.71
N ILE A 6 3.50 -2.43 18.69
CA ILE A 6 3.00 -3.10 17.48
C ILE A 6 2.48 -2.05 16.48
N GLU A 7 1.68 -1.09 16.96
CA GLU A 7 1.14 -0.01 16.14
C GLU A 7 2.26 0.89 15.57
N GLN A 8 3.25 1.27 16.38
CA GLN A 8 4.41 2.03 15.92
C GLN A 8 5.23 1.26 14.88
N GLY A 9 5.46 -0.03 15.10
CA GLY A 9 6.15 -0.90 14.14
C GLY A 9 5.43 -0.93 12.79
N TYR A 10 4.10 -1.03 12.81
CA TYR A 10 3.27 -1.05 11.59
C TYR A 10 3.28 0.29 10.85
N ALA A 11 3.19 1.40 11.59
CA ALA A 11 3.29 2.75 11.04
C ALA A 11 4.66 3.01 10.39
N ASN A 12 5.74 2.61 11.07
CA ASN A 12 7.11 2.75 10.57
C ASN A 12 7.34 1.91 9.31
N PHE A 13 6.85 0.67 9.30
CA PHE A 13 6.87 -0.18 8.11
C PHE A 13 6.20 0.51 6.91
N HIS A 14 4.99 1.05 7.08
CA HIS A 14 4.29 1.71 5.96
C HIS A 14 4.99 2.99 5.48
N ARG A 15 5.60 3.76 6.37
CA ARG A 15 6.43 4.92 5.99
C ARG A 15 7.64 4.48 5.17
N GLY A 16 8.35 3.45 5.64
CA GLY A 16 9.48 2.87 4.93
C GLY A 16 9.09 2.33 3.56
N LEU A 17 8.01 1.56 3.50
CA LEU A 17 7.49 1.01 2.25
C LEU A 17 7.15 2.11 1.24
N ASN A 18 6.46 3.18 1.66
CA ASN A 18 6.16 4.29 0.75
C ASN A 18 7.43 4.96 0.20
N ARG A 19 8.50 5.07 1.00
CA ARG A 19 9.80 5.60 0.55
C ARG A 19 10.45 4.68 -0.50
N ILE A 20 10.37 3.37 -0.31
CA ILE A 20 10.91 2.40 -1.28
C ILE A 20 10.11 2.41 -2.58
N LEU A 21 8.78 2.43 -2.50
CA LEU A 21 7.90 2.47 -3.67
C LEU A 21 8.12 3.73 -4.54
N ARG A 22 8.46 4.88 -3.94
CA ARG A 22 8.83 6.09 -4.68
C ARG A 22 10.11 5.93 -5.51
N GLN A 23 11.02 5.05 -5.10
CA GLN A 23 12.28 4.81 -5.80
C GLN A 23 12.11 3.86 -7.00
N ARG A 24 11.01 3.08 -7.03
CA ARG A 24 10.70 2.11 -8.09
C ARG A 24 11.83 1.10 -8.34
N ASP A 25 12.58 0.77 -7.29
CA ASP A 25 13.65 -0.22 -7.32
C ASP A 25 13.11 -1.55 -6.79
N VAL A 26 12.90 -2.49 -7.71
CA VAL A 26 12.33 -3.81 -7.38
C VAL A 26 13.20 -4.62 -6.42
N LYS A 27 14.53 -4.48 -6.49
CA LYS A 27 15.44 -5.19 -5.60
C LYS A 27 15.34 -4.65 -4.19
N ARG A 28 15.31 -3.32 -4.04
CA ARG A 28 15.07 -2.67 -2.75
C ARG A 28 13.68 -2.98 -2.20
N PHE A 29 12.67 -3.05 -3.06
CA PHE A 29 11.32 -3.45 -2.68
C PHE A 29 11.28 -4.88 -2.11
N LYS A 30 11.82 -5.87 -2.84
CA LYS A 30 11.89 -7.26 -2.37
C LYS A 30 12.71 -7.38 -1.08
N ALA A 31 13.85 -6.71 -1.00
CA ALA A 31 14.68 -6.69 0.21
C ALA A 31 13.93 -6.09 1.42
N PHE A 32 13.18 -5.01 1.22
CA PHE A 32 12.39 -4.38 2.29
C PHE A 32 11.24 -5.27 2.76
N VAL A 33 10.57 -5.97 1.83
CA VAL A 33 9.53 -6.95 2.17
C VAL A 33 10.12 -8.14 2.92
N ALA A 34 11.30 -8.64 2.52
CA ALA A 34 11.97 -9.78 3.15
C ALA A 34 12.39 -9.50 4.59
N THR A 35 12.72 -8.25 4.92
CA THR A 35 13.07 -7.84 6.29
C THR A 35 11.85 -7.65 7.20
N HIS A 36 10.64 -7.61 6.65
CA HIS A 36 9.39 -7.37 7.38
C HIS A 36 8.23 -8.29 6.93
N PRO A 37 8.41 -9.62 6.90
CA PRO A 37 7.42 -10.52 6.31
C PRO A 37 6.08 -10.53 7.05
N GLY A 38 6.08 -10.29 8.37
CA GLY A 38 4.87 -10.19 9.19
C GLY A 38 4.06 -8.92 8.90
N GLN A 39 4.73 -7.78 8.69
CA GLN A 39 4.07 -6.50 8.39
C GLN A 39 3.68 -6.38 6.91
N ALA A 40 4.42 -7.03 6.01
CA ALA A 40 4.17 -7.00 4.58
C ALA A 40 2.88 -7.72 4.15
N GLY A 41 2.40 -8.68 4.94
CA GLY A 41 1.14 -9.38 4.71
C GLY A 41 1.05 -9.96 3.30
N LYS A 42 0.10 -9.49 2.49
CA LYS A 42 -0.04 -9.95 1.09
C LYS A 42 1.20 -9.68 0.25
N LEU A 43 2.01 -8.67 0.53
CA LEU A 43 3.21 -8.36 -0.25
C LEU A 43 4.32 -9.41 -0.08
N SER A 44 4.28 -10.22 0.97
CA SER A 44 5.26 -11.29 1.19
C SER A 44 5.28 -12.32 0.06
N HIS A 45 4.18 -12.46 -0.70
CA HIS A 45 4.16 -13.34 -1.88
C HIS A 45 5.16 -12.89 -2.97
N CYS A 46 5.52 -11.60 -3.04
CA CYS A 46 6.45 -11.08 -4.03
C CYS A 46 7.89 -11.63 -3.87
N LEU A 47 8.21 -12.23 -2.72
CA LEU A 47 9.52 -12.83 -2.48
C LEU A 47 9.76 -14.09 -3.34
N GLY A 48 8.70 -14.81 -3.70
CA GLY A 48 8.77 -15.98 -4.58
C GLY A 48 8.65 -15.65 -6.07
N LEU A 49 8.49 -14.38 -6.42
CA LEU A 49 8.30 -13.94 -7.80
C LEU A 49 9.65 -13.57 -8.47
N SER A 50 9.68 -13.67 -9.80
CA SER A 50 10.72 -13.02 -10.60
C SER A 50 10.70 -11.51 -10.37
N ASP A 51 11.82 -10.83 -10.68
CA ASP A 51 11.89 -9.38 -10.51
C ASP A 51 10.86 -8.66 -11.40
N GLU A 52 10.59 -9.16 -12.60
CA GLU A 52 9.56 -8.61 -13.48
C GLU A 52 8.15 -8.69 -12.86
N LEU A 53 7.77 -9.84 -12.30
CA LEU A 53 6.47 -10.03 -11.65
C LEU A 53 6.38 -9.24 -10.33
N ALA A 54 7.48 -9.13 -9.59
CA ALA A 54 7.52 -8.31 -8.39
C ALA A 54 7.42 -6.81 -8.71
N GLU A 55 7.96 -6.36 -9.84
CA GLU A 55 7.80 -4.98 -10.31
C GLU A 55 6.34 -4.66 -10.60
N ILE A 56 5.61 -5.58 -11.24
CA ILE A 56 4.16 -5.45 -11.45
C ILE A 56 3.42 -5.27 -10.13
N GLU A 57 3.70 -6.12 -9.12
CA GLU A 57 3.08 -6.02 -7.80
C GLU A 57 3.47 -4.72 -7.07
N MET A 58 4.69 -4.24 -7.27
CA MET A 58 5.15 -2.95 -6.77
C MET A 58 4.30 -1.80 -7.36
N TYR A 59 4.07 -1.78 -8.66
CA TYR A 59 3.22 -0.77 -9.30
C TYR A 59 1.75 -0.87 -8.88
N LYS A 60 1.21 -2.08 -8.72
CA LYS A 60 -0.13 -2.26 -8.13
C LYS A 60 -0.19 -1.70 -6.71
N ALA A 61 0.85 -1.92 -5.90
CA ALA A 61 0.96 -1.40 -4.55
C ALA A 61 1.00 0.15 -4.53
N ILE A 62 1.66 0.78 -5.49
CA ILE A 62 1.66 2.26 -5.64
C ILE A 62 0.23 2.76 -5.86
N VAL A 63 -0.50 2.18 -6.80
CA VAL A 63 -1.87 2.62 -7.17
C VAL A 63 -2.86 2.54 -6.01
N VAL A 64 -2.74 1.55 -5.12
CA VAL A 64 -3.69 1.37 -4.01
C VAL A 64 -3.35 2.18 -2.76
N ARG A 65 -2.15 2.78 -2.68
CA ARG A 65 -1.67 3.50 -1.50
C ARG A 65 -1.98 4.99 -1.59
N SER A 66 -2.84 5.49 -0.71
CA SER A 66 -3.21 6.91 -0.65
C SER A 66 -2.02 7.88 -0.50
N PRO A 67 -0.95 7.58 0.28
CA PRO A 67 0.22 8.48 0.39
C PRO A 67 1.06 8.61 -0.88
N LEU A 68 0.75 7.83 -1.92
CA LEU A 68 1.42 7.82 -3.22
C LEU A 68 0.48 8.28 -4.35
N LYS A 69 -0.58 9.03 -4.01
CA LYS A 69 -1.60 9.49 -4.96
C LYS A 69 -1.00 10.30 -6.11
N ASP A 70 0.06 11.04 -5.85
CA ASP A 70 0.84 11.77 -6.85
C ASP A 70 1.46 10.87 -7.93
N LEU A 71 1.68 9.58 -7.62
CA LEU A 71 2.22 8.59 -8.55
C LEU A 71 1.15 7.68 -9.18
N HIS A 72 -0.12 7.82 -8.82
CA HIS A 72 -1.19 6.89 -9.25
C HIS A 72 -1.39 6.88 -10.75
N GLU A 73 -1.37 8.06 -11.38
CA GLU A 73 -1.58 8.18 -12.82
C GLU A 73 -0.45 7.50 -13.60
N GLU A 74 0.80 7.85 -13.28
CA GLU A 74 1.97 7.28 -13.92
C GLU A 74 2.05 5.75 -13.70
N ALA A 75 1.82 5.29 -12.48
CA ALA A 75 1.81 3.86 -12.17
C ALA A 75 0.70 3.10 -12.91
N SER A 76 -0.48 3.72 -13.06
CA SER A 76 -1.58 3.15 -13.83
C SER A 76 -1.27 3.09 -15.32
N GLN A 77 -0.62 4.11 -15.88
CA GLN A 77 -0.18 4.11 -17.27
C GLN A 77 0.88 3.04 -17.53
N TRP A 78 1.87 2.89 -16.64
CA TRP A 78 2.90 1.86 -16.72
C TRP A 78 2.31 0.44 -16.75
N LEU A 79 1.28 0.19 -15.92
CA LEU A 79 0.56 -1.09 -15.90
C LEU A 79 -0.22 -1.32 -17.20
N LYS A 80 -0.95 -0.29 -17.69
CA LYS A 80 -1.70 -0.37 -18.95
C LYS A 80 -0.82 -0.64 -20.16
N GLN A 81 0.37 -0.02 -20.23
CA GLN A 81 1.35 -0.24 -21.29
C GLN A 81 1.81 -1.71 -21.37
N ARG A 82 1.70 -2.46 -20.27
CA ARG A 82 2.01 -3.89 -20.20
C ARG A 82 0.77 -4.78 -20.33
N GLY A 83 -0.38 -4.22 -20.70
CA GLY A 83 -1.65 -4.95 -20.79
C GLY A 83 -2.25 -5.35 -19.44
N ILE A 84 -1.80 -4.74 -18.34
CA ILE A 84 -2.24 -5.07 -16.98
C ILE A 84 -3.29 -4.05 -16.54
N THR A 85 -4.47 -4.55 -16.16
CA THR A 85 -5.54 -3.72 -15.59
C THR A 85 -5.11 -3.18 -14.22
N PRO A 86 -5.01 -1.85 -14.03
CA PRO A 86 -4.65 -1.27 -12.74
C PRO A 86 -5.72 -1.58 -11.68
N PRO A 87 -5.33 -1.81 -10.41
CA PRO A 87 -6.29 -1.96 -9.34
C PRO A 87 -7.04 -0.63 -9.15
N LYS A 88 -8.30 -0.71 -8.70
CA LYS A 88 -9.04 0.50 -8.32
C LYS A 88 -8.34 1.10 -7.10
N ALA A 89 -7.78 2.29 -7.24
CA ALA A 89 -7.31 3.08 -6.09
C ALA A 89 -8.49 3.19 -5.12
N GLY A 90 -8.33 2.67 -3.90
CA GLY A 90 -9.41 2.64 -2.93
C GLY A 90 -9.90 4.06 -2.70
N SER A 91 -11.06 4.42 -3.26
CA SER A 91 -11.78 5.63 -2.90
C SER A 91 -11.94 5.56 -1.39
N GLY A 92 -11.29 6.48 -0.67
CA GLY A 92 -11.18 6.45 0.78
C GLY A 92 -12.51 6.03 1.39
N LYS A 93 -12.46 5.02 2.25
CA LYS A 93 -13.61 4.50 2.99
C LYS A 93 -14.12 5.66 3.84
N HIS A 94 -14.95 6.53 3.26
CA HIS A 94 -15.69 7.57 3.95
C HIS A 94 -16.77 6.82 4.74
N ARG A 95 -16.33 6.18 5.81
CA ARG A 95 -17.20 5.48 6.74
C ARG A 95 -17.99 6.61 7.41
N LYS A 96 -19.17 6.90 6.85
CA LYS A 96 -20.20 7.78 7.39
C LYS A 96 -20.30 7.56 8.90
N THR A 97 -19.61 8.36 9.69
CA THR A 97 -19.91 8.59 11.10
C THR A 97 -21.13 9.51 11.13
N ARG A 98 -22.28 9.00 10.67
CA ARG A 98 -23.56 9.65 10.92
C ARG A 98 -23.94 9.33 12.36
N ARG A 99 -23.26 9.99 13.31
CA ARG A 99 -23.77 10.22 14.66
C ARG A 99 -25.10 10.97 14.48
N ARG A 100 -26.22 10.24 14.43
CA ARG A 100 -27.52 10.83 14.79
C ARG A 100 -27.51 11.00 16.31
N ARG A 101 -26.84 12.05 16.77
CA ARG A 101 -27.21 12.75 18.00
C ARG A 101 -28.22 13.82 17.56
N THR A 102 -29.49 13.47 17.61
CA THR A 102 -30.55 14.48 17.69
C THR A 102 -30.97 14.55 19.15
N LYS A 103 -31.01 15.79 19.65
CA LYS A 103 -31.14 16.26 21.03
C LYS A 103 -32.41 15.78 21.75
N PRO A 104 -32.46 15.85 23.10
CA PRO A 104 -33.68 15.66 23.88
C PRO A 104 -34.59 16.88 23.71
N HIS A 105 -35.89 16.66 23.56
CA HIS A 105 -36.96 17.60 23.88
C HIS A 105 -38.27 16.83 23.96
N GLY A 106 -38.98 16.98 25.08
CA GLY A 106 -40.25 16.34 25.41
C GLY A 106 -40.19 15.77 26.81
#